data_AF-A0A1G8TFX0-F1
#
_entry.id   AF-A0A1G8TFX0-F1
#
_cell.length_a   1.000
_cell.length_b   1.000
_cell.length_c   1.000
_cell.angle_alpha   90.00
_cell.angle_beta   90.00
_cell.angle_gamma   90.00
#
_symmetry.space_group_name_H-M   'P 1'
#
loop_
_entity.id
_entity.type
_entity.pdbx_description
1 polymer ?
#
loop_
_entity_poly.entity_id
_entity_poly.type
_entity_poly.pdbx_seq_one_letter_code
_entity_poly.pdbx_strand_id
1 'polypeptide(L)'
;MAAARVIQSWGMAYAYLSTGREKVMSEDMEKALRMALKAVLIAAGKQGLDLEDLSNAAADELLQYREYDSLHVPMAINEIEVAVDALA
;
A
#
# COMPACT_ATOMS: atom_id res chain seq x y z
N MET A 1 -17.25 -40.35 19.00
CA MET A 1 -17.21 -38.90 19.27
C MET A 1 -15.81 -38.27 19.02
N ALA A 2 -15.06 -38.76 18.01
CA ALA A 2 -13.70 -38.27 17.69
C ALA A 2 -13.61 -37.56 16.32
N ALA A 3 -14.52 -37.88 15.39
CA ALA A 3 -14.51 -37.33 14.03
C ALA A 3 -14.76 -35.80 13.98
N ALA A 4 -15.54 -35.25 14.90
CA ALA A 4 -15.85 -33.81 14.93
C ALA A 4 -14.63 -32.93 15.26
N ARG A 5 -13.70 -33.41 16.09
CA ARG A 5 -12.46 -32.68 16.42
C ARG A 5 -11.44 -32.67 15.28
N VAL A 6 -11.41 -33.73 14.48
CA VAL A 6 -10.51 -33.83 13.31
C VAL A 6 -10.95 -32.85 12.22
N ILE A 7 -12.26 -32.76 11.94
CA ILE A 7 -12.80 -31.84 10.93
C ILE A 7 -12.55 -30.37 11.30
N GLN A 8 -12.68 -29.98 12.58
CA GLN A 8 -12.39 -28.62 13.03
C GLN A 8 -10.90 -28.26 12.96
N SER A 9 -9.99 -29.21 13.22
CA SER A 9 -8.54 -29.00 13.13
C SER A 9 -8.08 -28.69 11.69
N TRP A 10 -8.68 -29.37 10.70
CA TRP A 10 -8.33 -29.19 9.29
C TRP A 10 -8.93 -27.90 8.70
N GLY A 11 -10.13 -27.50 9.16
CA GLY A 11 -10.74 -26.22 8.80
C GLY A 11 -9.92 -25.01 9.27
N MET A 12 -9.36 -25.06 10.49
CA MET A 12 -8.48 -24.01 11.00
C MET A 12 -7.14 -23.95 10.25
N ALA A 13 -6.51 -25.10 9.96
CA ALA A 13 -5.26 -25.15 9.21
C ALA A 13 -5.41 -24.55 7.79
N TYR A 14 -6.54 -24.82 7.12
CA TYR A 14 -6.84 -24.23 5.80
C TYR A 14 -7.11 -22.72 5.89
N ALA A 15 -7.79 -22.26 6.94
CA ALA A 15 -8.00 -20.83 7.21
C ALA A 15 -6.67 -20.10 7.49
N TYR A 16 -5.75 -20.69 8.27
CA TYR A 16 -4.43 -20.12 8.54
C TYR A 16 -3.54 -20.06 7.28
N LEU A 17 -3.57 -21.10 6.44
CA LEU A 17 -2.78 -21.14 5.20
C LEU A 17 -3.33 -20.20 4.12
N SER A 18 -4.66 -20.05 4.01
CA SER A 18 -5.28 -19.10 3.07
C SER A 18 -5.02 -17.65 3.50
N THR A 19 -5.34 -17.31 4.76
CA THR A 19 -5.10 -15.95 5.28
C THR A 19 -3.61 -15.59 5.35
N GLY A 20 -2.73 -16.54 5.64
CA GLY A 20 -1.28 -16.31 5.61
C GLY A 20 -0.77 -16.00 4.21
N ARG A 21 -1.25 -16.72 3.18
CA ARG A 21 -0.82 -16.52 1.79
C ARG A 21 -1.34 -15.20 1.21
N GLU A 22 -2.57 -14.81 1.53
CA GLU A 22 -3.14 -13.51 1.15
C GLU A 22 -2.42 -12.35 1.83
N LYS A 23 -2.09 -12.47 3.12
CA LYS A 23 -1.31 -11.45 3.85
C LYS A 23 0.10 -11.27 3.27
N VAL A 24 0.81 -12.37 2.96
CA VAL A 24 2.15 -12.30 2.36
C VAL A 24 2.10 -11.62 0.99
N MET A 25 1.12 -11.95 0.14
CA MET A 25 0.95 -11.26 -1.14
C MET A 25 0.67 -9.76 -0.95
N SER A 26 -0.15 -9.39 0.05
CA SER A 26 -0.43 -7.99 0.36
C SER A 26 0.80 -7.23 0.85
N GLU A 27 1.61 -7.83 1.73
CA GLU A 27 2.83 -7.21 2.27
C GLU A 27 3.92 -7.05 1.19
N ASP A 28 4.07 -8.05 0.32
CA ASP A 28 5.03 -7.98 -0.78
C ASP A 28 4.60 -6.94 -1.82
N MET A 29 3.29 -6.82 -2.09
CA MET A 29 2.75 -5.77 -2.95
C MET A 29 2.98 -4.37 -2.36
N GLU A 30 2.76 -4.20 -1.05
CA GLU A 30 3.01 -2.93 -0.38
C GLU A 30 4.49 -2.53 -0.46
N LYS A 31 5.41 -3.47 -0.21
CA LYS A 31 6.86 -3.23 -0.35
C LYS A 31 7.24 -2.87 -1.79
N ALA A 32 6.70 -3.59 -2.77
CA ALA A 32 6.95 -3.31 -4.18
C ALA A 32 6.45 -1.91 -4.56
N LEU A 33 5.27 -1.49 -4.08
CA LEU A 33 4.72 -0.17 -4.33
C LEU A 33 5.58 0.93 -3.69
N ARG A 34 6.00 0.75 -2.43
CA ARG A 34 6.92 1.68 -1.73
C ARG A 34 8.25 1.82 -2.48
N MET A 35 8.82 0.71 -2.95
CA MET A 35 10.05 0.71 -3.76
C MET A 35 9.88 1.44 -5.09
N ALA A 36 8.78 1.19 -5.79
CA ALA A 36 8.46 1.85 -7.05
C ALA A 36 8.27 3.37 -6.86
N LEU A 37 7.49 3.78 -5.86
CA LEU A 37 7.27 5.19 -5.54
C LEU A 37 8.58 5.89 -5.22
N LYS A 38 9.41 5.28 -4.37
CA LYS A 38 10.75 5.83 -4.03
C LYS A 38 11.63 6.00 -5.26
N ALA A 39 11.65 5.02 -6.16
CA ALA A 39 12.44 5.09 -7.39
C ALA A 39 11.97 6.22 -8.31
N VAL A 40 10.66 6.41 -8.43
CA VAL A 40 10.04 7.49 -9.23
C VAL A 40 10.37 8.86 -8.65
N LEU A 41 10.20 9.06 -7.33
CA LEU A 41 10.52 10.33 -6.66
C LEU A 41 12.00 10.69 -6.78
N ILE A 42 12.91 9.72 -6.60
CA ILE A 42 14.35 9.94 -6.81
C ILE A 42 14.64 10.34 -8.27
N ALA A 43 13.98 9.69 -9.24
CA ALA A 43 14.15 10.04 -10.65
C ALA A 43 13.58 11.43 -10.98
N ALA A 44 12.49 11.84 -10.32
CA ALA A 44 11.90 13.17 -10.46
C ALA A 44 12.84 14.25 -9.92
N GLY A 45 13.36 14.08 -8.70
CA GLY A 45 14.33 15.02 -8.10
C GLY A 45 15.62 15.15 -8.94
N LYS A 46 16.12 14.04 -9.51
CA LYS A 46 17.26 14.06 -10.44
C LYS A 46 17.00 14.83 -11.73
N GLN A 47 15.73 14.98 -12.13
CA GLN A 47 15.31 15.79 -13.27
C GLN A 47 15.10 17.26 -12.90
N GLY A 48 15.34 17.64 -11.64
CA GLY A 48 15.17 19.00 -11.15
C GLY A 48 13.74 19.38 -10.81
N LEU A 49 12.84 18.39 -10.68
CA LEU A 49 11.51 18.62 -10.14
C LEU A 49 11.62 18.86 -8.63
N ASP A 50 10.88 19.87 -8.16
CA ASP A 50 10.67 20.07 -6.73
C ASP A 50 9.71 18.99 -6.22
N LEU A 51 10.16 18.20 -5.24
CA LEU A 51 9.39 17.08 -4.70
C LEU A 51 8.21 17.54 -3.84
N GLU A 52 8.30 18.72 -3.22
CA GLU A 52 7.23 19.31 -2.41
C GLU A 52 6.10 19.84 -3.32
N ASP A 53 6.45 20.53 -4.40
CA ASP A 53 5.45 20.92 -5.41
C ASP A 53 4.85 19.69 -6.11
N LEU A 54 5.65 18.66 -6.36
CA LEU A 54 5.18 17.42 -6.97
C LEU A 54 4.22 16.64 -6.05
N SER A 55 4.47 16.59 -4.74
CA SER A 55 3.55 15.95 -3.78
C SER A 55 2.22 16.70 -3.69
N ASN A 56 2.26 18.03 -3.64
CA ASN A 56 1.07 18.88 -3.64
C ASN A 56 0.25 18.68 -4.93
N ALA A 57 0.90 18.68 -6.09
CA ALA A 57 0.23 18.42 -7.37
C ALA A 57 -0.39 17.01 -7.43
N ALA A 58 0.29 15.99 -6.88
CA ALA A 58 -0.26 14.64 -6.81
C ALA A 58 -1.47 14.56 -5.87
N ALA A 59 -1.47 15.29 -4.75
CA ALA A 59 -2.59 15.38 -3.84
C ALA A 59 -3.81 16.04 -4.49
N ASP A 60 -3.61 17.15 -5.19
CA ASP A 60 -4.66 17.82 -5.97
C ASP A 60 -5.26 16.89 -7.03
N GLU A 61 -4.43 16.07 -7.66
CA GLU A 61 -4.89 15.13 -8.67
C GLU A 61 -5.73 13.99 -8.06
N LEU A 62 -5.36 13.49 -6.88
CA LEU A 62 -6.16 12.50 -6.15
C LEU A 62 -7.54 13.04 -5.76
N LEU A 63 -7.65 14.33 -5.41
CA LEU A 63 -8.91 14.96 -5.03
C LEU A 63 -9.90 15.09 -6.20
N GLN A 64 -9.45 15.01 -7.45
CA GLN A 64 -10.31 15.15 -8.63
C GLN A 64 -11.08 13.86 -8.97
N TYR A 65 -10.59 12.70 -8.51
CA TYR A 65 -11.21 11.41 -8.80
C TYR A 65 -12.35 11.10 -7.83
N ARG A 66 -13.59 11.31 -8.30
CA ARG A 66 -14.82 11.01 -7.55
C ARG A 66 -15.01 9.53 -7.20
N GLU A 67 -14.26 8.64 -7.83
CA GLU A 67 -14.33 7.19 -7.62
C GLU A 67 -13.61 6.75 -6.34
N TYR A 68 -12.69 7.57 -5.83
CA TYR A 68 -11.99 7.28 -4.60
C TYR A 68 -12.82 7.78 -3.42
N ASP A 69 -12.97 6.93 -2.41
CA ASP A 69 -13.73 7.31 -1.22
C ASP A 69 -12.96 8.31 -0.35
N SER A 70 -13.70 8.97 0.53
CA SER A 70 -13.17 9.99 1.44
C SER A 70 -12.19 9.45 2.50
N LEU A 71 -11.99 8.13 2.58
CA LEU A 71 -11.09 7.50 3.55
C LEU A 71 -9.72 7.17 2.93
N HIS A 72 -9.70 6.64 1.71
CA HIS A 72 -8.47 6.22 1.04
C HIS A 72 -7.72 7.40 0.43
N VAL A 73 -8.39 8.48 0.00
CA VAL A 73 -7.72 9.67 -0.56
C VAL A 73 -6.79 10.33 0.47
N PRO A 74 -7.24 10.67 1.70
CA PRO A 74 -6.33 11.24 2.71
C PRO A 74 -5.17 10.30 3.08
N MET A 75 -5.41 8.98 3.12
CA MET A 75 -4.34 8.01 3.36
C MET A 75 -3.29 8.01 2.25
N ALA A 76 -3.73 8.03 0.99
CA ALA A 76 -2.83 8.08 -0.16
C ALA A 76 -2.01 9.36 -0.19
N ILE A 77 -2.62 10.52 0.10
CA ILE A 77 -1.93 11.81 0.20
C ILE A 77 -0.85 11.75 1.29
N ASN A 78 -1.20 11.29 2.49
CA ASN A 78 -0.24 11.15 3.59
C ASN A 78 0.93 10.21 3.24
N GLU A 79 0.67 9.09 2.56
CA GLU A 79 1.74 8.18 2.12
C GLU A 79 2.67 8.81 1.07
N ILE A 80 2.16 9.69 0.20
CA ILE A 80 2.99 10.47 -0.75
C ILE A 80 3.87 11.46 0.01
N GLU A 81 3.31 12.23 0.92
CA GLU A 81 4.04 13.20 1.74
C GLU A 81 5.16 12.52 2.55
N VAL A 82 4.85 11.43 3.25
CA VAL A 82 5.84 10.65 4.00
C VAL A 82 6.94 10.09 3.09
N ALA A 83 6.60 9.67 1.87
CA ALA A 83 7.60 9.18 0.91
C ALA A 83 8.53 10.29 0.41
N VAL A 84 8.04 11.51 0.26
CA VAL A 84 8.85 12.69 -0.09
C VAL A 84 9.73 13.11 1.09
N ASP A 85 9.18 13.18 2.30
CA ASP A 85 9.94 13.51 3.52
C ASP A 85 11.09 12.52 3.78
N ALA A 86 10.90 11.24 3.45
CA ALA A 86 11.94 10.22 3.57
C ALA A 86 13.11 10.38 2.57
N LEU A 87 13.01 11.32 1.63
CA LEU A 87 14.03 11.63 0.61
C LEU A 87 14.72 12.99 0.80
N ALA A 88 14.18 13.85 1.66
CA ALA A 88 14.78 15.12 2.06
C ALA A 88 16.02 14.91 2.96
#